data_AF-A0A3D4TMP7-F1
#
_entry.id   AF-A0A3D4TMP7-F1
#
_cell.length_a   1.000
_cell.length_b   1.000
_cell.length_c   1.000
_cell.angle_alpha   90.00
_cell.angle_beta   90.00
_cell.angle_gamma   90.00
#
_symmetry.space_group_name_H-M   'P 1'
#
loop_
_entity.id
_entity.type
_entity.pdbx_description
1 polymer ?
#
loop_
_entity_poly.entity_id
_entity_poly.type
_entity_poly.pdbx_seq_one_letter_code
_entity_poly.pdbx_strand_id
1 'polypeptide(L)'
;MIRALVVTTLLLLGVIVWQRGTVSNAYRETDKAIAARDAMERERDAAYAAAEAAGRTLQAERAGAVAANTLAAQYEKEKADAQTASDRVIADLRAGNLRLHQRWQASIATGQLSAAAAAASEPDGAADDRIESAGRAIGAAAQCDAQVKALQAYALLCSGGAR
;
A
#
# COMPACT_ATOMS: atom_id res chain seq x y z
N MET A 1 -39.92 -60.05 65.58
CA MET A 1 -38.79 -60.32 64.67
C MET A 1 -39.01 -59.75 63.27
N ILE A 2 -40.13 -60.06 62.60
CA ILE A 2 -40.43 -59.57 61.22
C ILE A 2 -40.42 -58.04 61.11
N ARG A 3 -41.04 -57.31 62.05
CA ARG A 3 -41.10 -55.83 62.02
C ARG A 3 -39.72 -55.16 62.11
N ALA A 4 -38.80 -55.71 62.90
CA ALA A 4 -37.46 -55.15 63.06
C ALA A 4 -36.59 -55.34 61.80
N LEU A 5 -36.74 -56.49 61.12
CA LEU A 5 -36.09 -56.76 59.83
C LEU A 5 -36.59 -55.83 58.71
N VAL A 6 -37.90 -55.58 58.65
CA VAL A 6 -38.47 -54.66 57.66
C VAL A 6 -37.92 -53.25 57.83
N VAL A 7 -37.86 -52.74 59.07
CA VAL A 7 -37.34 -51.40 59.36
C VAL A 7 -35.86 -51.27 58.99
N THR A 8 -35.04 -52.26 59.33
CA THR A 8 -33.60 -52.24 59.00
C THR A 8 -33.37 -52.31 57.49
N THR A 9 -34.17 -53.08 56.76
CA THR A 9 -34.06 -53.16 55.30
C THR A 9 -34.44 -51.83 54.64
N LEU A 10 -35.49 -51.17 55.12
CA LEU A 10 -35.88 -49.84 54.64
C LEU A 10 -34.81 -48.78 54.92
N LEU A 11 -34.18 -48.81 56.10
CA LEU A 11 -33.08 -47.90 56.43
C LEU A 11 -31.87 -48.12 55.52
N LEU A 12 -31.49 -49.37 55.26
CA LEU A 12 -30.39 -49.69 54.35
C LEU A 12 -30.68 -49.23 52.91
N LEU A 13 -31.92 -49.42 52.43
CA LEU A 13 -32.33 -48.91 51.12
C LEU A 13 -32.27 -47.38 51.06
N GLY A 14 -32.67 -46.68 52.12
CA GLY A 14 -32.55 -45.22 52.23
C GLY A 14 -31.09 -44.74 52.14
N VAL A 15 -30.17 -45.42 52.82
CA VAL A 15 -28.73 -45.10 52.76
C VAL A 15 -28.16 -45.34 51.36
N ILE A 16 -28.53 -46.44 50.71
CA ILE A 16 -28.08 -46.74 49.34
C ILE A 16 -28.56 -45.66 48.36
N VAL A 17 -29.83 -45.23 48.45
CA VAL A 17 -30.37 -44.17 47.60
C VAL A 17 -29.65 -42.84 47.86
N TRP A 18 -29.38 -42.50 49.12
CA TRP A 18 -28.65 -41.28 49.48
C TRP A 18 -27.21 -41.27 48.97
N GLN A 19 -26.47 -42.37 49.16
CA GLN A 19 -25.10 -42.52 48.66
C GLN A 19 -25.02 -42.47 47.12
N ARG A 20 -26.00 -43.05 46.42
CA ARG A 20 -26.06 -42.97 44.95
C ARG A 20 -26.41 -41.56 44.47
N GLY A 21 -27.28 -40.85 45.19
CA GLY A 21 -27.62 -39.46 44.93
C GLY A 21 -26.42 -38.52 45.04
N THR A 22 -25.63 -38.63 46.12
CA THR A 22 -24.45 -37.77 46.34
C THR A 22 -23.35 -38.00 45.31
N VAL A 23 -23.07 -39.27 44.96
CA VAL A 23 -22.09 -39.62 43.92
C VAL A 23 -22.56 -39.13 42.54
N SER A 24 -23.85 -39.27 42.22
CA SER A 24 -24.38 -38.76 40.95
C SER A 24 -24.30 -37.24 40.83
N ASN A 25 -24.48 -36.52 41.94
CA ASN A 25 -24.32 -35.07 41.98
C ASN A 25 -22.86 -34.66 41.80
N ALA A 26 -21.91 -35.39 42.39
CA ALA A 26 -20.48 -35.13 42.22
C ALA A 26 -20.03 -35.25 40.75
N TYR A 27 -20.46 -36.29 40.04
CA TYR A 27 -20.15 -36.45 38.62
C TYR A 27 -20.75 -35.33 37.75
N ARG A 28 -21.97 -34.87 38.08
CA ARG A 28 -22.59 -33.77 37.33
C ARG A 28 -21.82 -32.45 37.49
N GLU A 29 -21.23 -32.19 38.65
CA GLU A 29 -20.41 -30.99 38.85
C GLU A 29 -19.05 -31.10 38.13
N THR A 30 -18.44 -32.30 38.10
CA THR A 30 -17.21 -32.50 37.31
C THR A 30 -17.47 -32.38 35.82
N ASP A 31 -18.59 -32.92 35.32
CA ASP A 31 -18.95 -32.84 33.91
C ASP A 31 -19.22 -31.38 33.49
N LYS A 32 -19.88 -30.59 34.35
CA LYS A 32 -20.06 -29.15 34.12
C LYS A 32 -18.73 -28.40 34.11
N ALA A 33 -17.81 -28.72 35.01
CA ALA A 33 -16.51 -28.08 35.08
C ALA A 33 -15.65 -28.40 33.84
N ILE A 34 -15.68 -29.65 33.37
CA ILE A 34 -15.01 -30.06 32.12
C ILE A 34 -15.65 -29.35 30.94
N ALA A 35 -16.97 -29.35 30.83
CA ALA A 35 -17.68 -28.68 29.74
C ALA A 35 -17.42 -27.16 29.71
N ALA A 36 -17.32 -26.52 30.88
CA ALA A 36 -16.97 -25.11 31.00
C ALA A 36 -15.52 -24.85 30.56
N ARG A 37 -14.56 -25.69 30.98
CA ARG A 37 -13.17 -25.59 30.53
C ARG A 37 -13.07 -25.76 29.01
N ASP A 38 -13.73 -26.77 28.45
CA ASP A 38 -13.72 -27.05 27.01
C ASP A 38 -14.40 -25.92 26.22
N ALA A 39 -15.39 -25.25 26.79
CA ALA A 39 -15.98 -24.04 26.21
C ALA A 39 -14.98 -22.88 26.20
N MET A 40 -14.30 -22.62 27.33
CA MET A 40 -13.28 -21.57 27.44
C MET A 40 -12.09 -21.81 26.52
N GLU A 41 -11.63 -23.06 26.37
CA GLU A 41 -10.56 -23.41 25.43
C GLU A 41 -10.97 -23.17 23.99
N ARG A 42 -12.21 -23.53 23.62
CA ARG A 42 -12.75 -23.23 22.29
C ARG A 42 -12.87 -21.73 22.03
N GLU A 43 -13.33 -20.95 22.99
CA GLU A 43 -13.41 -19.49 22.87
C GLU A 43 -12.02 -18.87 22.73
N ARG A 44 -11.05 -19.33 23.52
CA ARG A 44 -9.66 -18.89 23.43
C ARG A 44 -9.07 -19.21 22.06
N ASP A 45 -9.25 -20.43 21.58
CA ASP A 45 -8.70 -20.88 20.30
C ASP A 45 -9.36 -20.13 19.13
N ALA A 46 -10.67 -19.86 19.22
CA ALA A 46 -11.37 -19.01 18.28
C ALA A 46 -10.85 -17.56 18.29
N ALA A 47 -10.59 -17.00 19.49
CA ALA A 47 -10.02 -15.67 19.63
C ALA A 47 -8.60 -15.57 19.06
N TYR A 48 -7.75 -16.58 19.29
CA TYR A 48 -6.42 -16.66 18.68
C TYR A 48 -6.49 -16.74 17.15
N ALA A 49 -7.36 -17.60 16.62
CA ALA A 49 -7.54 -17.72 15.17
C ALA A 49 -8.04 -16.40 14.55
N ALA A 50 -8.96 -15.69 15.22
CA ALA A 50 -9.43 -14.38 14.78
C ALA A 50 -8.32 -13.31 14.83
N ALA A 51 -7.52 -13.30 15.89
CA ALA A 51 -6.39 -12.37 16.03
C ALA A 51 -5.30 -12.63 14.98
N GLU A 52 -5.01 -13.90 14.67
CA GLU A 52 -4.05 -14.27 13.64
C GLU A 52 -4.55 -13.90 12.24
N ALA A 53 -5.84 -14.11 11.96
CA ALA A 53 -6.45 -13.65 10.72
C ALA A 53 -6.37 -12.11 10.57
N ALA A 54 -6.73 -11.36 11.62
CA ALA A 54 -6.61 -9.91 11.64
C ALA A 54 -5.15 -9.44 11.48
N GLY A 55 -4.20 -10.13 12.14
CA GLY A 55 -2.77 -9.84 12.02
C GLY A 55 -2.25 -10.03 10.60
N ARG A 56 -2.68 -11.10 9.91
CA ARG A 56 -2.34 -11.32 8.50
C ARG A 56 -2.89 -10.23 7.59
N THR A 57 -4.15 -9.83 7.78
CA THR A 57 -4.75 -8.72 7.01
C THR A 57 -3.99 -7.41 7.24
N LEU A 58 -3.70 -7.06 8.49
CA LEU A 58 -2.96 -5.84 8.82
C LEU A 58 -1.54 -5.84 8.24
N GLN A 59 -0.86 -6.99 8.22
CA GLN A 59 0.45 -7.10 7.58
C GLN A 59 0.36 -6.86 6.06
N ALA A 60 -0.64 -7.44 5.39
CA ALA A 60 -0.86 -7.23 3.96
C ALA A 60 -1.15 -5.76 3.65
N GLU A 61 -2.01 -5.11 4.45
CA GLU A 61 -2.32 -3.68 4.32
C GLU A 61 -1.08 -2.80 4.51
N ARG A 62 -0.28 -3.08 5.54
CA ARG A 62 0.97 -2.34 5.79
C ARG A 62 1.98 -2.51 4.65
N ALA A 63 2.12 -3.73 4.12
CA ALA A 63 2.99 -3.98 2.98
C ALA A 63 2.52 -3.20 1.74
N GLY A 64 1.21 -3.18 1.47
CA GLY A 64 0.63 -2.38 0.40
C GLY A 64 0.87 -0.88 0.58
N ALA A 65 0.70 -0.36 1.80
CA ALA A 65 0.96 1.05 2.12
C ALA A 65 2.43 1.44 1.92
N VAL A 66 3.37 0.58 2.35
CA VAL A 66 4.81 0.82 2.13
C VAL A 66 5.14 0.86 0.64
N ALA A 67 4.60 -0.07 -0.14
CA ALA A 67 4.84 -0.10 -1.58
C ALA A 67 4.25 1.13 -2.29
N ALA A 68 3.03 1.55 -1.93
CA ALA A 68 2.40 2.75 -2.47
C ALA A 68 3.19 4.02 -2.11
N ASN A 69 3.64 4.16 -0.86
CA ASN A 69 4.46 5.30 -0.43
C ASN A 69 5.80 5.35 -1.16
N THR A 70 6.44 4.19 -1.38
CA THR A 70 7.69 4.11 -2.13
C THR A 70 7.49 4.55 -3.59
N LEU A 71 6.41 4.10 -4.22
CA LEU A 71 6.06 4.51 -5.58
C LEU A 71 5.78 6.02 -5.67
N ALA A 72 5.06 6.58 -4.71
CA ALA A 72 4.80 8.02 -4.65
C ALA A 72 6.09 8.83 -4.51
N ALA A 73 7.01 8.40 -3.64
CA ALA A 73 8.31 9.04 -3.48
C ALA A 73 9.15 8.98 -4.77
N GLN A 74 9.11 7.86 -5.48
CA GLN A 74 9.80 7.72 -6.76
C GLN A 74 9.20 8.64 -7.83
N TYR A 75 7.87 8.73 -7.92
CA TYR A 75 7.19 9.64 -8.85
C TYR A 75 7.58 11.10 -8.62
N GLU A 76 7.56 11.57 -7.37
CA GLU A 76 7.95 12.95 -7.05
C GLU A 76 9.42 13.22 -7.38
N LYS A 77 10.29 12.25 -7.15
CA LYS A 77 11.71 12.36 -7.55
C LYS A 77 11.85 12.45 -9.07
N GLU A 78 11.22 11.56 -9.82
CA GLU A 78 11.29 11.56 -11.29
C GLU A 78 10.75 12.86 -11.88
N LYS A 79 9.70 13.44 -11.29
CA LYS A 79 9.17 14.75 -11.65
C LYS A 79 10.17 15.88 -11.40
N ALA A 80 10.85 15.89 -10.24
CA ALA A 80 11.87 16.88 -9.92
C ALA A 80 13.11 16.73 -10.83
N ASP A 81 13.52 15.50 -11.10
CA ASP A 81 14.63 15.18 -12.01
C ASP A 81 14.31 15.63 -13.45
N ALA A 82 13.06 15.43 -13.91
CA ALA A 82 12.60 15.90 -15.21
C ALA A 82 12.65 17.44 -15.32
N GLN A 83 12.22 18.15 -14.27
CA GLN A 83 12.32 19.62 -14.24
C GLN A 83 13.78 20.07 -14.29
N THR A 84 14.65 19.47 -13.48
CA THR A 84 16.08 19.79 -13.45
C THR A 84 16.75 19.52 -14.80
N ALA A 85 16.38 18.42 -15.46
CA ALA A 85 16.89 18.09 -16.79
C ALA A 85 16.42 19.11 -17.84
N SER A 86 15.16 19.53 -17.79
CA SER A 86 14.62 20.59 -18.64
C SER A 86 15.38 21.91 -18.44
N ASP A 87 15.59 22.32 -17.20
CA ASP A 87 16.31 23.57 -16.87
C ASP A 87 17.76 23.52 -17.37
N ARG A 88 18.43 22.36 -17.25
CA ARG A 88 19.76 22.14 -17.82
C ARG A 88 19.76 22.26 -19.34
N VAL A 89 18.78 21.68 -20.03
CA VAL A 89 18.66 21.80 -21.50
C VAL A 89 18.48 23.26 -21.91
N ILE A 90 17.66 24.03 -21.21
CA ILE A 90 17.49 25.47 -21.47
C ILE A 90 18.81 26.21 -21.29
N ALA A 91 19.54 25.93 -20.20
CA ALA A 91 20.83 26.55 -19.93
C ALA A 91 21.87 26.21 -21.02
N ASP A 92 21.96 24.95 -21.44
CA ASP A 92 22.88 24.50 -22.49
C ASP A 92 22.50 25.07 -23.88
N LEU A 93 21.21 25.26 -24.15
CA LEU A 93 20.74 25.95 -25.35
C LEU A 93 21.11 27.44 -25.34
N ARG A 94 21.02 28.12 -24.19
CA ARG A 94 21.45 29.53 -24.05
C ARG A 94 22.97 29.68 -24.16
N ALA A 95 23.72 28.75 -23.59
CA ALA A 95 25.19 28.73 -23.66
C ALA A 95 25.73 28.33 -25.05
N GLY A 96 24.86 27.87 -25.96
CA GLY A 96 25.27 27.42 -27.30
C GLY A 96 25.96 26.06 -27.32
N ASN A 97 25.89 25.29 -26.23
CA ASN A 97 26.56 24.00 -26.08
C ASN A 97 25.89 22.86 -26.88
N LEU A 98 24.65 23.06 -27.31
CA LEU A 98 23.88 22.04 -28.03
C LEU A 98 23.94 22.23 -29.55
N ARG A 99 24.15 21.13 -30.28
CA ARG A 99 24.12 21.09 -31.76
C ARG A 99 22.83 21.66 -32.37
N LEU A 100 21.71 21.59 -31.64
CA LEU A 100 20.45 22.20 -32.06
C LEU A 100 20.58 23.73 -32.14
N HIS A 101 21.22 24.36 -31.15
CA HIS A 101 21.51 25.80 -31.17
C HIS A 101 22.41 26.15 -32.35
N GLN A 102 23.49 25.40 -32.60
CA GLN A 102 24.37 25.66 -33.75
C GLN A 102 23.64 25.55 -35.11
N ARG A 103 22.76 24.55 -35.27
CA ARG A 103 21.95 24.40 -36.49
C ARG A 103 20.89 25.49 -36.61
N TRP A 104 20.28 25.90 -35.49
CA TRP A 104 19.33 27.02 -35.48
C TRP A 104 20.03 28.33 -35.81
N GLN A 105 21.18 28.63 -35.21
CA GLN A 105 21.98 29.80 -35.52
C GLN A 105 22.46 29.79 -36.97
N ALA A 106 22.85 28.65 -37.53
CA ALA A 106 23.20 28.55 -38.94
C ALA A 106 22.00 28.85 -39.87
N SER A 107 20.80 28.38 -39.50
CA SER A 107 19.54 28.68 -40.19
C SER A 107 19.10 30.14 -40.04
N ILE A 108 19.26 30.71 -38.84
CA ILE A 108 19.01 32.13 -38.57
C ILE A 108 20.02 32.96 -39.33
N ALA A 109 21.31 32.64 -39.34
CA ALA A 109 22.32 33.37 -40.11
C ALA A 109 22.05 33.34 -41.61
N THR A 110 21.54 32.24 -42.17
CA THR A 110 21.12 32.17 -43.58
C THR A 110 19.81 32.93 -43.86
N GLY A 111 18.86 32.94 -42.92
CA GLY A 111 17.65 33.76 -42.99
C GLY A 111 17.92 35.26 -42.77
N GLN A 112 18.83 35.60 -41.86
CA GLN A 112 19.33 36.94 -41.56
C GLN A 112 20.19 37.46 -42.69
N LEU A 113 20.91 36.65 -43.48
CA LEU A 113 21.52 37.15 -44.71
C LEU A 113 20.45 37.66 -45.71
N SER A 114 19.26 37.07 -45.70
CA SER A 114 18.11 37.52 -46.50
C SER A 114 17.31 38.65 -45.84
N ALA A 115 17.38 38.82 -44.51
CA ALA A 115 16.61 39.82 -43.72
C ALA A 115 17.44 41.00 -43.19
N ALA A 116 18.77 40.91 -43.15
CA ALA A 116 19.72 41.96 -42.73
C ALA A 116 19.77 43.12 -43.72
N ALA A 117 19.26 42.93 -44.95
CA ALA A 117 18.93 44.02 -45.86
C ALA A 117 17.69 44.83 -45.41
N ALA A 118 16.89 44.34 -44.46
CA ALA A 118 15.61 44.93 -44.06
C ALA A 118 15.50 45.38 -42.59
N ALA A 119 16.28 44.85 -41.65
CA ALA A 119 16.09 45.14 -40.21
C ALA A 119 17.42 45.28 -39.45
N ALA A 120 18.02 46.47 -39.44
CA ALA A 120 19.31 46.72 -38.78
C ALA A 120 19.21 47.24 -37.32
N SER A 121 18.11 47.05 -36.57
CA SER A 121 17.97 47.73 -35.25
C SER A 121 17.11 47.06 -34.16
N GLU A 122 16.89 45.75 -34.12
CA GLU A 122 16.31 45.12 -32.90
C GLU A 122 17.03 43.85 -32.43
N PRO A 123 17.20 43.66 -31.11
CA PRO A 123 17.59 42.37 -30.53
C PRO A 123 16.50 41.30 -30.80
N ASP A 124 16.90 40.11 -31.30
CA ASP A 124 15.97 39.00 -31.61
C ASP A 124 15.44 38.32 -30.33
N GLY A 125 14.48 38.95 -29.65
CA GLY A 125 13.79 38.37 -28.49
C GLY A 125 13.03 37.08 -28.80
N ALA A 126 12.70 36.83 -30.07
CA ALA A 126 12.04 35.61 -30.48
C ALA A 126 12.97 34.37 -30.40
N ALA A 127 14.29 34.55 -30.35
CA ALA A 127 15.23 33.43 -30.16
C ALA A 127 15.19 32.85 -28.74
N ASP A 128 15.13 33.71 -27.73
CA ASP A 128 15.06 33.29 -26.33
C ASP A 128 13.74 32.61 -26.00
N ASP A 129 12.63 33.13 -26.54
CA ASP A 129 11.29 32.55 -26.40
C ASP A 129 11.22 31.13 -26.99
N ARG A 130 11.90 30.89 -28.13
CA ARG A 130 11.98 29.57 -28.77
C ARG A 130 12.75 28.56 -27.90
N ILE A 131 13.85 28.98 -27.30
CA ILE A 131 14.66 28.12 -26.41
C ILE A 131 13.86 27.75 -25.15
N GLU A 132 13.20 28.73 -24.54
CA GLU A 132 12.41 28.50 -23.35
C GLU A 132 11.18 27.62 -23.65
N SER A 133 10.53 27.84 -24.79
CA SER A 133 9.41 26.99 -25.24
C SER A 133 9.84 25.55 -25.48
N ALA A 134 11.01 25.31 -26.08
CA ALA A 134 11.53 23.96 -26.31
C ALA A 134 11.82 23.24 -25.00
N GLY A 135 12.45 23.93 -24.03
CA GLY A 135 12.66 23.39 -22.70
C GLY A 135 11.36 23.00 -22.00
N ARG A 136 10.38 23.91 -21.95
CA ARG A 136 9.06 23.64 -21.34
C ARG A 136 8.37 22.44 -21.98
N ALA A 137 8.43 22.29 -23.31
CA ALA A 137 7.83 21.16 -24.02
C ALA A 137 8.51 19.82 -23.66
N ILE A 138 9.84 19.79 -23.58
CA ILE A 138 10.60 18.61 -23.19
C ILE A 138 10.32 18.24 -21.72
N GLY A 139 10.32 19.23 -20.83
CA GLY A 139 9.97 19.04 -19.41
C GLY A 139 8.56 18.49 -19.23
N ALA A 140 7.58 19.06 -19.93
CA ALA A 140 6.20 18.58 -19.90
C ALA A 140 6.08 17.13 -20.39
N ALA A 141 6.74 16.79 -21.52
CA ALA A 141 6.75 15.42 -22.03
C ALA A 141 7.36 14.42 -21.03
N ALA A 142 8.48 14.78 -20.40
CA ALA A 142 9.13 13.92 -19.39
C ALA A 142 8.26 13.73 -18.13
N GLN A 143 7.52 14.77 -17.71
CA GLN A 143 6.56 14.66 -16.60
C GLN A 143 5.37 13.75 -16.96
N CYS A 144 4.85 13.85 -18.19
CA CYS A 144 3.81 12.94 -18.68
C CYS A 144 4.30 11.48 -18.69
N ASP A 145 5.53 11.22 -19.15
CA ASP A 145 6.11 9.87 -19.12
C ASP A 145 6.26 9.33 -17.69
N ALA A 146 6.72 10.16 -16.75
CA ALA A 146 6.80 9.80 -15.33
C ALA A 146 5.42 9.47 -14.76
N GLN A 147 4.39 10.25 -15.12
CA GLN A 147 3.02 9.99 -14.70
C GLN A 147 2.48 8.67 -15.26
N VAL A 148 2.69 8.39 -16.54
CA VAL A 148 2.26 7.13 -17.16
C VAL A 148 2.93 5.93 -16.50
N LYS A 149 4.25 6.00 -16.26
CA LYS A 149 5.00 4.95 -15.56
C LYS A 149 4.47 4.72 -14.15
N ALA A 150 4.21 5.79 -13.40
CA ALA A 150 3.67 5.71 -12.04
C ALA A 150 2.26 5.07 -12.03
N LEU A 151 1.39 5.46 -12.96
CA LEU A 151 0.05 4.88 -13.09
C LEU A 151 0.10 3.38 -13.46
N GLN A 152 0.98 2.99 -14.38
CA GLN A 152 1.19 1.59 -14.75
C GLN A 152 1.72 0.77 -13.57
N ALA A 153 2.71 1.30 -12.84
CA ALA A 153 3.24 0.65 -11.64
C ALA A 153 2.18 0.51 -10.55
N TYR A 154 1.34 1.51 -10.36
CA TYR A 154 0.22 1.46 -9.41
C TYR A 154 -0.83 0.42 -9.82
N ALA A 155 -1.19 0.34 -11.11
CA ALA A 155 -2.11 -0.67 -11.61
C ALA A 155 -1.56 -2.11 -11.44
N LEU A 156 -0.25 -2.31 -11.61
CA LEU A 156 0.42 -3.58 -11.33
C LEU A 156 0.39 -3.90 -9.82
N LEU A 157 0.61 -2.91 -8.96
CA LEU A 157 0.50 -3.07 -7.51
C LEU A 157 -0.91 -3.53 -7.08
N CYS A 158 -1.94 -2.90 -7.62
CA CYS A 158 -3.34 -3.25 -7.32
C CYS A 158 -3.76 -4.61 -7.88
N SER A 159 -3.29 -4.99 -9.08
CA SER A 159 -3.62 -6.27 -9.71
C SER A 159 -2.83 -7.45 -9.12
N GLY A 160 -1.64 -7.21 -8.58
CA GLY A 160 -0.84 -8.21 -7.86
C GLY A 160 -1.40 -8.62 -6.49
N GLY A 161 -2.19 -7.74 -5.86
CA GLY A 161 -2.89 -8.01 -4.60
C GLY A 161 -4.23 -8.73 -4.75
N ALA A 162 -4.70 -8.99 -5.98
CA ALA A 162 -6.00 -9.58 -6.29
C ALA A 162 -5.95 -11.10 -6.58
N ARG A 163 -4.92 -11.81 -6.13
CA ARG A 163 -4.80 -13.27 -6.25
C ARG A 163 -4.76 -13.96 -4.91
#